data_AF-A0A5J5FBJ2-F1
#
_entry.id   AF-A0A5J5FBJ2-F1
#
_cell.length_a   1.000
_cell.length_b   1.000
_cell.length_c   1.000
_cell.angle_alpha   90.00
_cell.angle_beta   90.00
_cell.angle_gamma   90.00
#
_symmetry.space_group_name_H-M   'P 1'
#
loop_
_entity.id
_entity.type
_entity.pdbx_description
1 polymer ?
#
loop_
_entity_poly.entity_id
_entity_poly.type
_entity_poly.pdbx_seq_one_letter_code
_entity_poly.pdbx_strand_id
1 'polypeptide(L)'
;KHINYKEMLAVLTAFRLWLSKFSCKHIAVHTDNTAVYHGLHKRSIRGPAMDPLREITLLAALHDITFTAHWIPTKDNLLADLLSRRQFAKI
;
A
#
# COMPACT_ATOMS: atom_id res chain seq x y z
N LYS A 1 3.50 -18.58 -3.24
CA LYS A 1 4.46 -17.45 -3.37
C LYS A 1 3.68 -16.17 -3.71
N HIS A 2 3.18 -15.45 -2.71
CA HIS A 2 2.28 -14.29 -2.91
C HIS A 2 2.66 -13.12 -1.98
N ILE A 3 3.95 -12.95 -1.68
CA ILE A 3 4.40 -11.87 -0.79
C ILE A 3 3.98 -10.51 -1.34
N ASN A 4 4.20 -10.24 -2.63
CA ASN A 4 3.76 -9.00 -3.28
C ASN A 4 2.23 -8.78 -3.20
N TYR A 5 1.43 -9.86 -3.22
CA TYR A 5 -0.01 -9.75 -3.02
C TYR A 5 -0.34 -9.34 -1.59
N LYS A 6 0.30 -9.96 -0.57
CA LYS A 6 0.11 -9.57 0.83
C LYS A 6 0.53 -8.12 1.09
N GLU A 7 1.67 -7.71 0.54
CA GLU A 7 2.16 -6.33 0.66
C GLU A 7 1.20 -5.33 -0.02
N MET A 8 0.74 -5.62 -1.24
CA MET A 8 -0.24 -4.77 -1.92
C MET A 8 -1.60 -4.77 -1.21
N LEU A 9 -2.01 -5.91 -0.64
CA LEU A 9 -3.22 -6.04 0.16
C LEU A 9 -3.14 -5.19 1.44
N ALA A 10 -1.96 -5.05 2.04
CA ALA A 10 -1.77 -4.15 3.17
C ALA A 10 -2.03 -2.68 2.77
N VAL A 11 -1.57 -2.28 1.59
CA VAL A 11 -1.87 -0.94 1.02
C VAL A 11 -3.38 -0.79 0.76
N LEU A 12 -4.04 -1.79 0.16
CA LEU A 12 -5.50 -1.75 -0.03
C LEU A 12 -6.24 -1.65 1.31
N THR A 13 -5.78 -2.40 2.31
CA THR A 13 -6.35 -2.37 3.65
C THR A 13 -6.26 -0.96 4.26
N ALA A 14 -5.13 -0.28 4.07
CA ALA A 14 -4.96 1.12 4.48
C ALA A 14 -5.99 2.05 3.80
N PHE A 15 -6.15 1.95 2.48
CA PHE A 15 -7.12 2.75 1.73
C PHE A 15 -8.56 2.51 2.19
N ARG A 16 -8.94 1.26 2.46
CA ARG A 16 -10.28 0.93 2.97
C ARG A 16 -10.49 1.45 4.39
N LEU A 17 -9.51 1.29 5.28
CA LEU A 17 -9.61 1.69 6.69
C LEU A 17 -9.68 3.21 6.86
N TRP A 18 -8.89 3.95 6.07
CA TRP A 18 -8.78 5.39 6.16
C TRP A 18 -9.48 6.13 5.03
N LEU A 19 -10.41 5.49 4.33
CA LEU A 19 -11.09 6.04 3.15
C LEU A 19 -11.68 7.43 3.40
N SER A 20 -12.40 7.58 4.52
CA SER A 20 -12.98 8.88 4.92
C SER A 20 -11.94 9.95 5.23
N LYS A 21 -10.76 9.56 5.72
CA LYS A 21 -9.65 10.47 6.01
C LYS A 21 -8.82 10.79 4.77
N PHE A 22 -8.79 9.90 3.79
CA PHE A 22 -8.02 10.03 2.55
C PHE A 22 -8.79 10.73 1.43
N SER A 23 -10.13 10.70 1.46
CA SER A 23 -10.98 11.35 0.46
C SER A 23 -10.55 12.81 0.20
N CYS A 24 -10.50 13.19 -1.08
CA CYS A 24 -10.09 14.53 -1.54
C CYS A 24 -8.66 14.94 -1.12
N LYS A 25 -7.75 13.97 -0.92
CA LYS A 25 -6.36 14.25 -0.53
C LYS A 25 -5.34 13.55 -1.41
N HIS A 26 -4.11 14.03 -1.30
CA HIS A 26 -2.93 13.37 -1.82
C HIS A 26 -2.28 12.47 -0.76
N ILE A 27 -2.11 11.19 -1.06
CA ILE A 27 -1.56 10.18 -0.14
C ILE A 27 -0.18 9.73 -0.61
N ALA A 28 0.83 9.88 0.24
CA ALA A 28 2.15 9.32 0.02
C ALA A 28 2.20 7.89 0.61
N VAL A 29 2.33 6.88 -0.26
CA VAL A 29 2.45 5.48 0.16
C VAL A 29 3.93 5.10 0.28
N HIS A 30 4.37 4.78 1.50
CA HIS A 30 5.71 4.28 1.76
C HIS A 30 5.73 2.75 1.77
N THR A 31 6.72 2.15 1.12
CA THR A 31 6.91 0.70 1.11
C THR A 31 8.38 0.34 0.94
N ASP A 32 8.85 -0.71 1.60
CA ASP A 32 10.17 -1.29 1.36
C ASP A 32 10.16 -2.38 0.27
N ASN A 33 8.99 -2.78 -0.20
CA ASN A 33 8.84 -3.73 -1.30
C ASN A 33 8.91 -3.01 -2.65
N THR A 34 10.00 -3.26 -3.39
CA THR A 34 10.25 -2.66 -4.71
C THR A 34 9.18 -3.00 -5.76
N ALA A 35 8.60 -4.21 -5.71
CA ALA A 35 7.54 -4.60 -6.63
C ALA A 35 6.24 -3.82 -6.35
N VAL A 36 5.89 -3.60 -5.08
CA VAL A 36 4.75 -2.75 -4.69
C VAL A 36 5.00 -1.30 -5.06
N TYR A 37 6.20 -0.78 -4.78
CA TYR A 37 6.61 0.56 -5.20
C TYR A 37 6.41 0.77 -6.70
N HIS A 38 6.97 -0.12 -7.54
CA HIS A 38 6.81 -0.02 -8.99
C HIS A 38 5.36 -0.22 -9.43
N GLY A 39 4.62 -1.12 -8.78
CA GLY A 39 3.21 -1.37 -9.04
C GLY A 39 2.35 -0.13 -8.83
N LEU A 40 2.52 0.54 -7.69
CA LEU A 40 1.81 1.78 -7.35
C LEU A 40 2.25 2.94 -8.25
N HIS A 41 3.55 3.06 -8.52
CA HIS A 41 4.09 4.15 -9.34
C HIS A 41 3.62 4.05 -10.80
N LYS A 42 3.67 2.84 -11.40
CA LYS A 42 3.28 2.60 -12.80
C LYS A 42 1.79 2.28 -12.98
N ARG A 43 1.05 2.13 -11.87
CA ARG A 43 -0.35 1.65 -11.87
C ARG A 43 -0.53 0.27 -12.53
N SER A 44 0.51 -0.56 -12.50
CA SER A 44 0.50 -1.89 -13.12
C SER A 44 1.54 -2.79 -12.49
N ILE A 45 1.17 -4.04 -12.22
CA ILE A 45 2.04 -5.08 -11.68
C ILE A 45 1.64 -6.44 -12.27
N ARG A 46 2.61 -7.32 -12.51
CA ARG A 46 2.32 -8.68 -12.98
C ARG A 46 1.92 -9.60 -11.83
N GLY A 47 0.92 -10.44 -12.08
CA GLY A 47 0.48 -11.48 -11.15
C GLY A 47 -0.63 -11.03 -10.19
N PRO A 48 -0.90 -11.82 -9.14
CA PRO A 48 -2.09 -11.64 -8.29
C PRO A 48 -2.17 -10.31 -7.54
N ALA A 49 -1.05 -9.62 -7.36
CA ALA A 49 -1.02 -8.29 -6.75
C ALA A 49 -1.72 -7.21 -7.61
N MET A 50 -2.04 -7.51 -8.87
CA MET A 50 -2.80 -6.60 -9.72
C MET A 50 -4.24 -6.38 -9.22
N ASP A 51 -4.86 -7.41 -8.62
CA ASP A 51 -6.24 -7.31 -8.15
C ASP A 51 -6.40 -6.28 -7.01
N PRO A 52 -5.60 -6.30 -5.93
CA PRO A 52 -5.68 -5.25 -4.92
C PRO A 52 -5.24 -3.88 -5.47
N LEU A 53 -4.29 -3.83 -6.42
CA LEU A 53 -3.90 -2.58 -7.05
C LEU A 53 -5.04 -1.93 -7.84
N ARG A 54 -5.81 -2.72 -8.62
CA ARG A 54 -7.00 -2.23 -9.34
C ARG A 54 -8.02 -1.63 -8.38
N GLU A 55 -8.26 -2.30 -7.26
CA GLU A 55 -9.20 -1.80 -6.27
C GLU A 55 -8.71 -0.51 -5.60
N ILE A 56 -7.42 -0.41 -5.27
CA ILE A 56 -6.82 0.85 -4.79
C ILE A 56 -7.07 1.97 -5.81
N THR A 57 -6.84 1.71 -7.10
CA THR A 57 -7.06 2.73 -8.14
C THR A 57 -8.53 3.11 -8.30
N LEU A 58 -9.45 2.15 -8.14
CA LEU A 58 -10.89 2.41 -8.21
C LEU A 58 -11.36 3.24 -7.01
N LEU A 59 -10.97 2.87 -5.79
CA LEU A 59 -11.26 3.64 -4.58
C LEU A 59 -10.71 5.06 -4.70
N ALA A 60 -9.49 5.19 -5.23
CA ALA A 60 -8.87 6.48 -5.44
C ALA A 60 -9.67 7.37 -6.41
N ALA A 61 -10.13 6.81 -7.53
CA ALA A 61 -10.95 7.53 -8.50
C ALA A 61 -12.33 7.91 -7.93
N LEU A 62 -12.98 7.01 -7.18
CA LEU A 62 -14.31 7.24 -6.62
C LEU A 62 -14.34 8.30 -5.52
N HIS A 63 -13.23 8.47 -4.78
CA HIS A 63 -13.15 9.35 -3.61
C HIS A 63 -12.22 10.55 -3.80
N ASP A 64 -11.86 10.86 -5.05
CA ASP A 64 -10.95 11.96 -5.41
C ASP A 64 -9.63 11.91 -4.63
N ILE A 65 -9.04 10.71 -4.56
CA ILE A 65 -7.76 10.48 -3.89
C ILE A 65 -6.69 10.42 -4.97
N THR A 66 -5.63 11.21 -4.80
CA THR A 66 -4.40 11.06 -5.58
C THR A 66 -3.33 10.42 -4.71
N PHE A 67 -2.37 9.71 -5.31
CA PHE A 67 -1.29 9.11 -4.52
C PHE A 67 0.01 8.94 -5.28
N THR A 68 1.12 9.07 -4.55
CA THR A 68 2.47 8.70 -4.97
C THR A 68 2.97 7.49 -4.18
N ALA A 69 3.98 6.82 -4.71
CA ALA A 69 4.70 5.78 -4.00
C ALA A 69 6.14 6.23 -3.75
N HIS A 70 6.64 5.92 -2.55
CA HIS A 70 8.01 6.19 -2.14
C HIS A 70 8.60 4.88 -1.61
N TRP A 71 9.71 4.46 -2.21
CA TRP A 71 10.47 3.35 -1.67
C TRP A 71 11.26 3.83 -0.44
N ILE A 72 11.18 3.07 0.65
CA ILE A 72 11.96 3.32 1.87
C ILE A 72 12.76 2.07 2.28
N PRO A 73 13.93 2.21 2.92
CA PRO A 73 14.64 1.08 3.48
C PRO A 73 13.81 0.33 4.53
N THR A 74 13.96 -1.00 4.64
CA THR A 74 13.25 -1.85 5.62
C THR A 74 13.42 -1.37 7.07
N LYS A 75 14.60 -0.83 7.43
CA LYS A 75 14.84 -0.24 8.76
C LYS A 75 13.88 0.91 9.09
N ASP A 76 13.47 1.68 8.09
CA ASP A 76 12.57 2.83 8.24
C ASP A 76 11.10 2.38 8.13
N ASN A 77 10.85 1.14 7.66
CA ASN A 77 9.54 0.50 7.61
C ASN A 77 9.25 -0.42 8.82
N LEU A 78 10.07 -0.33 9.88
CA LEU A 78 10.03 -1.24 11.02
C LEU A 78 8.65 -1.29 11.68
N LEU A 79 8.02 -0.13 11.90
CA LEU A 79 6.71 -0.06 12.56
C LEU A 79 5.63 -0.81 11.77
N ALA A 80 5.60 -0.64 10.44
CA ALA A 80 4.65 -1.34 9.59
C ALA A 80 4.92 -2.85 9.53
N ASP A 81 6.19 -3.27 9.49
CA ASP A 81 6.56 -4.70 9.53
C ASP A 81 6.14 -5.34 10.87
N LEU A 82 6.41 -4.68 11.99
CA LEU A 82 5.99 -5.15 13.32
C LEU A 82 4.46 -5.26 13.44
N LEU A 83 3.72 -4.25 12.96
CA LEU A 83 2.26 -4.27 12.94
C LEU A 83 1.71 -5.41 12.06
N SER A 84 2.27 -5.60 10.86
CA SER A 84 1.83 -6.67 9.95
C SER A 84 2.08 -8.08 10.52
N ARG A 85 3.14 -8.23 11.34
CA ARG A 85 3.48 -9.46 12.06
C ARG A 85 2.83 -9.59 13.43
N ARG A 86 1.99 -8.63 13.83
CA ARG A 86 1.31 -8.57 15.15
C ARG A 86 2.30 -8.61 16.33
N GLN A 87 3.49 -8.05 16.16
CA GLN A 87 4.53 -7.99 17.19
C GLN A 87 4.37 -6.73 18.07
N PHE A 88 3.18 -6.56 18.65
CA PHE A 88 2.82 -5.34 19.39
C PHE A 88 3.72 -5.05 20.59
N ALA A 89 4.34 -6.08 21.19
CA ALA A 89 5.26 -5.92 22.31
C ALA A 89 6.62 -5.26 21.92
N LYS A 90 6.89 -5.09 20.62
CA LYS A 90 8.13 -4.49 20.10
C LYS A 90 7.90 -3.13 19.44
N ILE A 91 6.67 -2.62 19.50
CA ILE A 91 6.27 -1.28 19.03
C ILE A 91 6.55 -0.30 20.16
#